data_AF-A0A090WZH3-F1
#
_entry.id   AF-A0A090WZH3-F1
#
_cell.length_a   1.000
_cell.length_b   1.000
_cell.length_c   1.000
_cell.angle_alpha   90.00
_cell.angle_beta   90.00
_cell.angle_gamma   90.00
#
_symmetry.space_group_name_H-M   'P 1'
#
loop_
_entity.id
_entity.type
_entity.pdbx_description
1 polymer ?
#
loop_
_entity_poly.entity_id
_entity_poly.type
_entity_poly.pdbx_seq_one_letter_code
_entity_poly.pdbx_strand_id
1 'polypeptide(L)'
;MFFVPHLYLVLDFLLCLHQECRVLVFFEPCRTTLNPLDPHRTIKKGRLCRMLVNKRCIYCGDKFQAKTTKTKYCSHSCNQKHYKHKAKKTRQVLAENSEITERHPFSERLELVKIKEFLSVADCAILLNVSRSTIKRLILSGDLLSFNIMGRVLVSRKDLDHLCRQGFNKTNDKKIAVKKKEFDEKKYYFMGEISEFYKISLRSVERHLKLKGIEKIKKGRFTYVLKSDIRKLYGAPNKRS
;
A
#
# COMPACT_ATOMS: atom_id res chain seq x y z
N MET A 1 66.34 -18.48 14.30
CA MET A 1 65.18 -18.52 13.39
C MET A 1 65.62 -17.93 12.07
N PHE A 2 65.78 -18.78 11.07
CA PHE A 2 66.04 -18.40 9.69
C PHE A 2 64.76 -17.87 9.06
N PHE A 3 64.80 -16.72 8.38
CA PHE A 3 64.43 -16.58 6.97
C PHE A 3 64.55 -15.11 6.55
N VAL A 4 65.38 -14.89 5.54
CA VAL A 4 65.46 -13.66 4.73
C VAL A 4 64.60 -13.92 3.44
N PRO A 5 64.60 -13.06 2.39
CA PRO A 5 63.58 -12.06 2.02
C PRO A 5 62.87 -12.36 0.68
N HIS A 6 61.87 -11.54 0.30
CA HIS A 6 61.51 -11.09 -1.07
C HIS A 6 60.20 -10.27 -0.94
N LEU A 7 59.88 -9.19 -1.66
CA LEU A 7 60.39 -8.61 -2.88
C LEU A 7 59.90 -7.15 -2.98
N TYR A 8 60.73 -6.31 -3.57
CA TYR A 8 60.46 -4.95 -4.06
C TYR A 8 59.26 -4.87 -5.02
N LEU A 9 58.51 -3.76 -5.01
CA LEU A 9 58.44 -2.85 -6.16
C LEU A 9 57.70 -1.55 -5.84
N VAL A 10 58.37 -0.49 -6.28
CA VAL A 10 58.06 0.94 -6.23
C VAL A 10 56.93 1.26 -7.22
N LEU A 11 56.02 2.16 -6.86
CA LEU A 11 55.51 3.16 -7.80
C LEU A 11 54.78 4.29 -7.07
N ASP A 12 55.47 5.44 -7.08
CA ASP A 12 54.94 6.79 -6.94
C ASP A 12 53.58 6.98 -7.61
N PHE A 13 52.61 7.52 -6.87
CA PHE A 13 51.66 8.48 -7.43
C PHE A 13 51.15 9.39 -6.29
N LEU A 14 51.79 10.55 -6.20
CA LEU A 14 51.24 11.88 -5.90
C LEU A 14 50.10 11.96 -4.85
N LEU A 15 50.34 12.64 -3.72
CA LEU A 15 50.03 14.08 -3.51
C LEU A 15 48.53 14.38 -3.81
N CYS A 16 47.71 14.97 -2.95
CA CYS A 16 48.00 16.02 -1.98
C CYS A 16 46.68 16.30 -1.22
N LEU A 17 46.77 16.36 0.10
CA LEU A 17 46.20 17.38 0.98
C LEU A 17 44.82 17.99 0.64
N HIS A 18 43.88 17.73 1.55
CA HIS A 18 43.25 18.76 2.38
C HIS A 18 43.59 20.20 1.97
N GLN A 19 42.66 20.91 1.33
CA GLN A 19 42.67 22.37 1.36
C GLN A 19 41.26 22.93 1.22
N GLU A 20 40.99 23.84 2.16
CA GLU A 20 39.79 24.63 2.34
C GLU A 20 39.39 25.31 1.03
N CYS A 21 38.14 25.12 0.61
CA CYS A 21 37.54 25.94 -0.43
C CYS A 21 37.30 27.35 0.12
N ARG A 22 38.38 28.15 0.12
CA ARG A 22 38.38 29.57 0.42
C ARG A 22 37.55 30.28 -0.64
N VAL A 23 36.38 30.74 -0.25
CA VAL A 23 35.50 31.60 -1.05
C VAL A 23 36.26 32.89 -1.34
N LEU A 24 36.83 33.01 -2.54
CA LEU A 24 37.30 34.29 -3.06
C LEU A 24 36.08 35.06 -3.56
N VAL A 25 35.45 35.81 -2.66
CA VAL A 25 34.54 36.88 -3.03
C VAL A 25 35.41 38.05 -3.46
N PHE A 26 35.57 38.24 -4.76
CA PHE A 26 36.02 39.53 -5.28
C PHE A 26 34.89 40.55 -5.03
N PHE A 27 35.01 41.30 -3.95
CA PHE A 27 34.30 42.57 -3.79
C PHE A 27 35.05 43.60 -4.65
N GLU A 28 34.64 43.75 -5.90
CA GLU A 28 34.77 45.06 -6.53
C GLU A 28 33.57 45.90 -6.07
N PRO A 29 33.76 46.94 -5.25
CA PRO A 29 32.70 47.91 -5.06
C PRO A 29 32.45 48.57 -6.41
N CYS A 30 31.21 48.46 -6.89
CA CYS A 30 30.76 49.15 -8.09
C CYS A 30 31.12 50.63 -7.98
N ARG A 31 32.17 51.03 -8.69
CA ARG A 31 32.68 52.40 -8.73
C ARG A 31 31.69 53.23 -9.53
N THR A 32 30.65 53.74 -8.88
CA THR A 32 29.82 54.80 -9.46
C THR A 32 30.71 56.03 -9.63
N THR A 33 31.20 56.26 -10.84
CA THR A 33 31.71 57.56 -11.26
C THR A 33 30.53 58.53 -11.24
N LEU A 34 30.45 59.36 -10.20
CA LEU A 34 29.53 60.48 -10.12
C LEU A 34 30.01 61.56 -11.11
N ASN A 35 29.30 61.71 -12.22
CA ASN A 35 29.39 62.92 -13.04
C ASN A 35 28.60 64.03 -12.33
N PRO A 36 29.20 65.19 -12.02
CA PRO A 36 28.60 66.21 -11.16
C PRO A 36 27.81 67.24 -11.98
N LEU A 37 26.72 66.83 -12.65
CA LEU A 37 25.76 67.76 -13.28
C LEU A 37 24.36 67.13 -13.34
N ASP A 38 23.67 67.03 -12.19
CA ASP A 38 22.20 66.87 -12.15
C ASP A 38 21.68 66.98 -10.69
N PRO A 39 21.11 68.13 -10.25
CA PRO A 39 20.65 68.32 -8.87
C PRO A 39 19.26 67.72 -8.56
N HIS A 40 18.59 67.09 -9.53
CA HIS A 40 17.27 66.47 -9.31
C HIS A 40 17.16 65.08 -9.94
N ARG A 41 17.94 64.13 -9.44
CA ARG A 41 17.62 62.70 -9.61
C ARG A 41 17.47 62.04 -8.25
N THR A 42 16.20 61.88 -7.86
CA THR A 42 15.80 61.11 -6.69
C THR A 42 16.43 59.71 -6.73
N ILE A 43 17.09 59.32 -5.64
CA ILE A 43 17.63 57.98 -5.44
C ILE A 43 16.45 57.00 -5.50
N LYS A 44 16.22 56.39 -6.66
CA LYS A 44 15.30 55.24 -6.75
C LYS A 44 15.87 54.17 -5.81
N LYS A 45 15.17 53.89 -4.70
CA LYS A 45 15.44 52.79 -3.77
C LYS A 45 15.98 51.59 -4.55
N GLY A 46 17.25 51.28 -4.31
CA GLY A 46 17.97 50.23 -5.00
C GLY A 46 17.15 48.94 -4.98
N ARG A 47 17.01 48.32 -6.15
CA ARG A 47 16.48 46.96 -6.30
C ARG A 47 17.28 46.06 -5.35
N LEU A 48 16.64 45.46 -4.34
CA LEU A 48 17.30 44.41 -3.55
C LEU A 48 17.87 43.39 -4.53
N CYS A 49 19.19 43.18 -4.48
CA CYS A 49 19.86 42.21 -5.33
C CYS A 49 19.26 40.83 -4.99
N ARG A 50 18.43 40.29 -5.89
CA ARG A 50 17.82 38.98 -5.73
C ARG A 50 18.94 37.96 -5.89
N MET A 51 19.54 37.54 -4.78
CA MET A 51 20.64 36.58 -4.77
C MET A 51 20.20 35.29 -5.47
N LEU A 52 20.87 34.96 -6.58
CA LEU A 52 20.68 33.74 -7.32
C LEU A 52 21.84 32.80 -7.01
N VAL A 53 21.51 31.57 -6.63
CA VAL A 53 22.50 30.55 -6.30
C VAL A 53 22.59 29.55 -7.44
N ASN A 54 23.79 29.39 -8.00
CA ASN A 54 24.07 28.38 -9.02
C ASN A 54 24.00 26.97 -8.40
N LYS A 55 23.21 26.08 -9.01
CA LYS A 55 22.99 24.70 -8.56
C LYS A 55 22.95 23.74 -9.72
N ARG A 56 23.07 22.44 -9.42
CA ARG A 56 22.89 21.36 -10.39
C ARG A 56 21.53 20.68 -10.19
N CYS A 57 20.80 20.43 -11.27
CA CYS A 57 19.53 19.72 -11.21
C CYS A 57 19.75 18.26 -10.81
N ILE A 58 19.04 17.77 -9.80
CA ILE A 58 19.14 16.37 -9.34
C ILE A 58 18.69 15.38 -10.43
N TYR A 59 17.81 15.80 -11.34
CA TYR A 59 17.28 14.92 -12.39
C TYR A 59 18.14 14.87 -13.65
N CYS A 60 18.35 16.01 -14.31
CA CYS A 60 19.06 16.06 -15.60
C CYS A 60 20.56 16.38 -15.46
N GLY A 61 21.03 16.81 -14.29
CA GLY A 61 22.44 17.14 -14.09
C GLY A 61 22.88 18.51 -14.62
N ASP A 62 21.98 19.29 -15.22
CA ASP A 62 22.28 20.62 -15.75
C ASP A 62 22.45 21.68 -14.67
N LYS A 63 23.29 22.69 -14.94
CA LYS A 63 23.48 23.85 -14.07
C LYS A 63 22.33 24.84 -14.25
N PHE A 64 21.78 25.37 -13.16
CA PHE A 64 20.70 26.37 -13.17
C PHE A 64 20.82 27.35 -12.01
N GLN A 65 20.20 28.52 -12.15
CA GLN A 65 20.15 29.55 -11.12
C GLN A 65 18.88 29.44 -10.28
N ALA A 66 19.04 29.25 -8.97
CA ALA A 66 17.93 29.13 -8.04
C ALA A 66 17.74 30.42 -7.22
N LYS A 67 16.48 30.83 -7.07
CA LYS A 67 16.07 31.95 -6.21
C LYS A 67 16.00 31.58 -4.72
N THR A 68 15.98 30.28 -4.41
CA THR A 68 15.89 29.78 -3.03
C THR A 68 16.85 28.62 -2.80
N THR A 69 17.30 28.47 -1.56
CA THR A 69 18.16 27.35 -1.13
C THR A 69 17.45 26.00 -1.20
N LYS A 70 16.11 25.97 -1.18
CA LYS A 70 15.32 24.73 -1.24
C LYS A 70 15.08 24.19 -2.65
N THR A 71 15.27 25.00 -3.70
CA THR A 71 15.07 24.55 -5.08
C THR A 71 16.14 23.51 -5.48
N LYS A 72 15.69 22.35 -5.94
CA LYS A 72 16.52 21.17 -6.29
C LYS A 72 16.57 20.86 -7.79
N TYR A 73 15.68 21.44 -8.60
CA TYR A 73 15.51 21.11 -10.01
C TYR A 73 15.49 22.38 -10.86
N CYS A 74 15.98 22.29 -12.10
CA CYS A 74 15.99 23.41 -13.05
C CYS A 74 14.58 23.81 -13.51
N SER A 75 13.62 22.89 -13.48
CA SER A 75 12.24 23.11 -13.91
C SER A 75 11.24 22.20 -13.17
N HIS A 76 9.95 22.57 -13.23
CA HIS A 76 8.87 21.74 -12.70
C HIS A 76 8.78 20.38 -13.42
N SER A 77 9.06 20.34 -14.72
CA SER A 77 9.13 19.11 -15.52
C SER A 77 10.18 18.12 -14.97
N CYS A 78 11.39 18.60 -14.67
CA CYS A 78 12.43 17.77 -14.07
C CYS A 78 12.03 17.23 -12.67
N ASN A 79 11.32 18.02 -11.87
CA ASN A 79 10.80 17.55 -10.58
C ASN A 79 9.81 16.39 -10.76
N GLN A 80 8.83 16.54 -11.66
CA GLN A 80 7.84 15.49 -11.93
C GLN A 80 8.48 14.21 -12.47
N LYS A 81 9.42 14.33 -13.41
CA LYS A 81 10.14 13.18 -13.96
C LYS A 81 10.97 12.47 -12.90
N HIS A 82 11.68 13.21 -12.05
CA HIS A 82 12.44 12.63 -10.93
C HIS A 82 11.54 11.95 -9.90
N TYR A 83 10.38 12.54 -9.59
CA TYR A 83 9.40 11.93 -8.69
C TYR A 83 8.91 10.56 -9.21
N LYS A 84 8.54 10.49 -10.51
CA LYS A 84 8.12 9.24 -11.16
C LYS A 84 9.26 8.22 -11.23
N HIS A 85 10.47 8.66 -11.59
CA HIS A 85 11.65 7.79 -11.65
C HIS A 85 11.99 7.20 -10.28
N LYS A 86 11.96 8.02 -9.22
CA LYS A 86 12.19 7.57 -7.84
C LYS A 86 11.14 6.54 -7.41
N ALA A 87 9.86 6.81 -7.68
CA ALA A 87 8.79 5.87 -7.36
C ALA A 87 8.96 4.51 -8.06
N LYS A 88 9.36 4.51 -9.34
CA LYS A 88 9.66 3.27 -10.08
C LYS A 88 10.86 2.53 -9.50
N LYS A 89 11.97 3.23 -9.25
CA LYS A 89 13.18 2.63 -8.66
C LYS A 89 12.94 2.06 -7.27
N THR A 90 12.16 2.75 -6.43
CA THR A 90 11.77 2.22 -5.11
C THR A 90 10.95 0.93 -5.24
N ARG A 91 10.01 0.85 -6.19
CA ARG A 91 9.25 -0.39 -6.45
C ARG A 91 10.14 -1.53 -6.93
N GLN A 92 11.11 -1.26 -7.80
CA GLN A 92 12.07 -2.26 -8.28
C GLN A 92 12.95 -2.79 -7.14
N VAL A 93 13.53 -1.90 -6.34
CA VAL A 93 14.34 -2.28 -5.18
C VAL A 93 13.53 -3.09 -4.14
N LEU A 94 12.25 -2.75 -3.93
CA LEU A 94 11.38 -3.53 -3.04
C LEU A 94 11.08 -4.93 -3.60
N ALA A 95 10.89 -5.06 -4.91
CA ALA A 95 10.72 -6.36 -5.56
C ALA A 95 12.01 -7.20 -5.49
N GLU A 96 13.15 -6.62 -5.85
CA GLU A 96 14.46 -7.28 -5.80
C GLU A 96 14.83 -7.72 -4.37
N ASN A 97 14.57 -6.89 -3.34
CA ASN A 97 14.84 -7.27 -1.95
C ASN A 97 13.88 -8.34 -1.41
N SER A 98 12.67 -8.47 -1.98
CA SER A 98 11.77 -9.59 -1.66
C SER A 98 12.24 -10.91 -2.27
N GLU A 99 13.06 -10.86 -3.33
CA GLU A 99 13.69 -12.02 -3.96
C GLU A 99 15.05 -12.37 -3.29
N ILE A 100 15.76 -11.39 -2.72
CA ILE A 100 17.08 -11.61 -2.09
C ILE A 100 16.96 -12.27 -0.70
N THR A 101 15.83 -12.14 0.01
CA THR A 101 15.57 -12.89 1.27
C THR A 101 15.31 -14.40 1.04
N GLU A 102 15.44 -14.89 -0.19
CA GLU A 102 15.27 -16.30 -0.61
C GLU A 102 16.58 -17.03 -0.97
N ARG A 103 17.77 -16.45 -0.76
CA ARG A 103 19.05 -17.07 -1.20
C ARG A 103 19.72 -18.04 -0.21
N HIS A 104 18.94 -18.74 0.61
CA HIS A 104 19.43 -20.00 1.17
C HIS A 104 18.88 -21.12 0.30
N PRO A 105 19.69 -22.11 -0.12
CA PRO A 105 19.18 -23.33 -0.74
C PRO A 105 17.99 -23.85 0.06
N PHE A 106 16.95 -24.32 -0.62
CA PHE A 106 15.72 -24.78 0.03
C PHE A 106 15.99 -25.79 1.16
N SER A 107 17.03 -26.62 0.99
CA SER A 107 17.55 -27.56 1.99
C SER A 107 18.01 -26.87 3.29
N GLU A 108 18.84 -25.83 3.20
CA GLU A 108 19.35 -25.08 4.36
C GLU A 108 18.21 -24.36 5.10
N ARG A 109 17.28 -23.76 4.36
CA ARG A 109 16.08 -23.14 4.95
C ARG A 109 15.24 -24.17 5.71
N LEU A 110 15.08 -25.39 5.17
CA LEU A 110 14.32 -26.44 5.83
C LEU A 110 15.01 -26.93 7.12
N GLU A 111 16.34 -27.02 7.13
CA GLU A 111 17.11 -27.38 8.32
C GLU A 111 16.95 -26.36 9.44
N LEU A 112 17.09 -25.07 9.14
CA LEU A 112 16.88 -23.99 10.11
C LEU A 112 15.47 -24.00 10.68
N VAL A 113 14.46 -24.28 9.85
CA VAL A 113 13.06 -24.33 10.27
C VAL A 113 12.79 -25.52 11.21
N LYS A 114 13.45 -26.66 11.01
CA LYS A 114 13.30 -27.84 11.87
C LYS A 114 13.81 -27.59 13.31
N ILE A 115 14.79 -26.71 13.49
CA ILE A 115 15.40 -26.42 14.80
C ILE A 115 14.50 -25.48 15.65
N LYS A 116 13.67 -24.66 15.02
CA LYS A 116 12.83 -23.67 15.72
C LYS A 116 11.71 -24.34 16.52
N GLU A 117 11.58 -23.99 17.80
CA GLU A 117 10.45 -24.42 18.63
C GLU A 117 9.15 -23.66 18.33
N PHE A 118 9.26 -22.37 17.98
CA PHE A 118 8.15 -21.53 17.58
C PHE A 118 8.26 -21.16 16.11
N LEU A 119 7.18 -21.42 15.38
CA LEU A 119 7.14 -21.37 13.94
C LEU A 119 6.26 -20.21 13.50
N SER A 120 6.74 -19.43 12.51
CA SER A 120 5.87 -18.49 11.81
C SER A 120 4.94 -19.22 10.86
N VAL A 121 3.89 -18.55 10.39
CA VAL A 121 2.98 -19.07 9.36
C VAL A 121 3.73 -19.52 8.10
N ALA A 122 4.84 -18.85 7.75
CA ALA A 122 5.67 -19.24 6.62
C ALA A 122 6.50 -20.50 6.91
N ASP A 123 7.06 -20.61 8.11
CA ASP A 123 7.82 -21.79 8.54
C ASP A 123 6.92 -23.04 8.59
N CYS A 124 5.70 -22.93 9.14
CA CYS A 124 4.71 -24.01 9.14
C CYS A 124 4.35 -24.47 7.72
N ALA A 125 4.20 -23.52 6.80
CA ALA A 125 3.89 -23.81 5.40
C ALA A 125 5.01 -24.62 4.72
N ILE A 126 6.27 -24.31 5.02
CA ILE A 126 7.44 -25.06 4.53
C ILE A 126 7.47 -26.47 5.11
N LEU A 127 7.28 -26.61 6.43
CA LEU A 127 7.32 -27.91 7.11
C LEU A 127 6.27 -28.90 6.62
N LEU A 128 5.05 -28.41 6.40
CA LEU A 128 3.94 -29.24 5.93
C LEU A 128 3.83 -29.31 4.41
N ASN A 129 4.68 -28.57 3.68
CA ASN A 129 4.61 -28.41 2.23
C ASN A 129 3.21 -27.98 1.75
N VAL A 130 2.62 -26.98 2.41
CA VAL A 130 1.28 -26.43 2.10
C VAL A 130 1.32 -24.93 1.89
N SER A 131 0.28 -24.38 1.26
CA SER A 131 0.17 -22.93 1.11
C SER A 131 0.04 -22.20 2.45
N ARG A 132 0.62 -20.99 2.56
CA ARG A 132 0.44 -20.10 3.73
C ARG A 132 -1.04 -19.84 4.03
N SER A 133 -1.87 -19.77 2.98
CA SER A 133 -3.31 -19.59 3.11
C SER A 133 -4.00 -20.77 3.80
N THR A 134 -3.50 -22.00 3.61
CA THR A 134 -4.01 -23.19 4.31
C THR A 134 -3.75 -23.07 5.81
N ILE A 135 -2.52 -22.73 6.21
CA ILE A 135 -2.17 -22.52 7.62
C ILE A 135 -3.04 -21.41 8.24
N LYS A 136 -3.21 -20.28 7.54
CA LYS A 136 -4.10 -19.20 8.01
C LYS A 136 -5.54 -19.67 8.19
N ARG A 137 -6.06 -20.49 7.27
CA ARG A 137 -7.41 -21.05 7.41
C ARG A 137 -7.52 -21.95 8.64
N LEU A 138 -6.51 -22.77 8.93
CA LEU A 138 -6.47 -23.65 10.12
C LEU A 138 -6.45 -22.85 11.43
N ILE A 139 -5.71 -21.75 11.45
CA ILE A 139 -5.69 -20.83 12.59
C ILE A 139 -7.07 -20.17 12.76
N LEU A 140 -7.66 -19.68 11.67
CA LEU A 140 -8.98 -19.03 11.69
C LEU A 140 -10.12 -20.00 12.04
N SER A 141 -10.02 -21.26 11.62
CA SER A 141 -11.00 -22.29 11.97
C SER A 141 -10.87 -22.75 13.43
N GLY A 142 -9.78 -22.39 14.11
CA GLY A 142 -9.46 -22.81 15.48
C GLY A 142 -8.89 -24.23 15.56
N ASP A 143 -8.57 -24.84 14.42
CA ASP A 143 -8.03 -26.21 14.38
C ASP A 143 -6.52 -26.22 14.68
N LEU A 144 -5.83 -25.10 14.45
CA LEU A 144 -4.42 -24.91 14.81
C LEU A 144 -4.28 -23.79 15.85
N LEU A 145 -3.78 -24.15 17.03
CA LEU A 145 -3.49 -23.19 18.10
C LEU A 145 -2.35 -22.26 17.69
N SER A 146 -2.52 -20.97 17.94
CA SER A 146 -1.53 -19.94 17.66
C SER A 146 -1.62 -18.81 18.67
N PHE A 147 -0.53 -18.06 18.82
CA PHE A 147 -0.46 -16.90 19.68
C PHE A 147 0.19 -15.73 18.94
N ASN A 148 -0.13 -14.52 19.37
CA ASN A 148 0.37 -13.29 18.75
C ASN A 148 1.40 -12.62 19.65
N ILE A 149 2.60 -12.34 19.12
CA ILE A 149 3.60 -11.49 19.76
C ILE A 149 3.80 -10.25 18.89
N MET A 150 3.45 -9.07 19.41
CA MET A 150 3.73 -7.76 18.80
C MET A 150 3.35 -7.68 17.30
N GLY A 151 2.27 -8.36 16.89
CA GLY A 151 1.77 -8.40 15.51
C GLY A 151 2.25 -9.57 14.66
N ARG A 152 3.04 -10.50 15.20
CA ARG A 152 3.44 -11.75 14.55
C ARG A 152 2.65 -12.93 15.12
N VAL A 153 2.06 -13.72 14.24
CA VAL A 153 1.38 -14.98 14.59
C VAL A 153 2.44 -16.09 14.64
N LEU A 154 2.55 -16.75 15.79
CA LEU A 154 3.44 -17.88 16.01
C LEU A 154 2.64 -19.12 16.41
N VAL A 155 3.17 -20.28 16.05
CA VAL A 155 2.62 -21.60 16.32
C VAL A 155 3.68 -22.42 17.02
N SER A 156 3.33 -23.11 18.11
CA SER A 156 4.25 -24.05 18.77
C SER A 156 4.47 -25.28 17.90
N ARG A 157 5.71 -25.77 17.82
CA ARG A 157 6.03 -27.01 17.11
C ARG A 157 5.19 -28.19 17.61
N LYS A 158 4.98 -28.26 18.93
CA LYS A 158 4.18 -29.31 19.58
C LYS A 158 2.73 -29.31 19.09
N ASP A 159 2.12 -28.13 18.94
CA ASP A 159 0.74 -27.99 18.48
C ASP A 159 0.60 -28.37 17.00
N LEU A 160 1.60 -28.01 16.18
CA LEU A 160 1.65 -28.39 14.77
C LEU A 160 1.79 -29.92 14.60
N ASP A 161 2.67 -30.55 15.37
CA ASP A 161 2.87 -31.99 15.35
C ASP A 161 1.64 -32.74 15.92
N HIS A 162 1.00 -32.18 16.95
CA HIS A 162 -0.27 -32.70 17.49
C HIS A 162 -1.36 -32.70 16.43
N LEU A 163 -1.52 -31.60 15.69
CA LEU A 163 -2.47 -31.52 14.57
C LEU A 163 -2.20 -32.61 13.52
N CYS A 164 -0.93 -32.84 13.18
CA CYS A 164 -0.55 -33.87 12.19
C CYS A 164 -0.87 -35.29 12.67
N ARG A 165 -0.70 -35.58 13.96
CA ARG A 165 -0.98 -36.90 14.55
C ARG A 165 -2.46 -37.15 14.78
N GLN A 166 -3.18 -36.14 15.26
CA GLN A 166 -4.62 -36.22 15.51
C GLN A 166 -5.40 -36.41 14.20
N GLY A 167 -4.85 -35.91 13.09
CA GLY A 167 -5.52 -35.89 11.80
C GLY A 167 -6.68 -34.89 11.79
N PHE A 168 -7.10 -34.49 10.60
CA PHE A 168 -8.33 -33.73 10.46
C PHE A 168 -9.51 -34.67 10.64
N ASN A 169 -9.99 -34.82 11.87
CA ASN A 169 -11.34 -35.31 12.10
C ASN A 169 -12.26 -34.34 11.38
N LYS A 170 -12.71 -34.72 10.18
CA LYS A 170 -13.84 -34.05 9.52
C LYS A 170 -15.04 -34.26 10.42
N THR A 171 -15.19 -33.45 11.46
CA THR A 171 -16.52 -33.12 11.92
C THR A 171 -17.11 -32.36 10.74
N ASN A 172 -17.95 -33.04 9.97
CA ASN A 172 -18.72 -32.50 8.86
C ASN A 172 -19.77 -31.46 9.33
N ASP A 173 -19.52 -30.77 10.44
CA ASP A 173 -20.53 -30.04 11.21
C ASP A 173 -20.15 -28.58 11.51
N LYS A 174 -19.17 -28.01 10.81
CA LYS A 174 -19.27 -26.58 10.50
C LYS A 174 -20.22 -26.43 9.32
N LYS A 175 -21.49 -26.78 9.54
CA LYS A 175 -22.60 -26.05 8.91
C LYS A 175 -22.28 -24.59 9.18
N ILE A 176 -21.73 -23.90 8.18
CA ILE A 176 -21.71 -22.45 8.18
C ILE A 176 -23.17 -22.11 8.49
N ALA A 177 -23.43 -21.58 9.68
CA ALA A 177 -24.75 -21.11 10.06
C ALA A 177 -25.03 -19.85 9.24
N VAL A 178 -25.06 -19.99 7.92
CA VAL A 178 -25.92 -19.19 7.08
C VAL A 178 -27.29 -19.49 7.67
N LYS A 179 -27.79 -18.58 8.51
CA LYS A 179 -29.22 -18.49 8.74
C LYS A 179 -29.83 -18.32 7.36
N LYS A 180 -30.15 -19.43 6.68
CA LYS A 180 -31.09 -19.42 5.57
C LYS A 180 -32.36 -18.93 6.24
N LYS A 181 -32.62 -17.62 6.18
CA LYS A 181 -33.93 -17.07 6.56
C LYS A 181 -34.91 -17.93 5.77
N GLU A 182 -35.72 -18.71 6.47
CA GLU A 182 -36.68 -19.62 5.86
C GLU A 182 -37.60 -18.78 4.98
N PHE A 183 -37.43 -18.92 3.67
CA PHE A 183 -38.19 -18.15 2.70
C PHE A 183 -39.53 -18.84 2.50
N ASP A 184 -40.51 -18.42 3.28
CA ASP A 184 -41.90 -18.85 3.11
C ASP A 184 -42.55 -18.04 1.99
N GLU A 185 -42.75 -18.67 0.84
CA GLU A 185 -43.35 -18.06 -0.36
C GLU A 185 -44.70 -17.38 -0.07
N LYS A 186 -45.46 -17.83 0.94
CA LYS A 186 -46.76 -17.25 1.28
C LYS A 186 -46.66 -15.85 1.88
N LYS A 187 -45.55 -15.48 2.51
CA LYS A 187 -45.36 -14.21 3.24
C LYS A 187 -44.83 -13.06 2.38
N TYR A 188 -44.41 -13.35 1.15
CA TYR A 188 -43.81 -12.37 0.25
C TYR A 188 -44.69 -12.12 -0.97
N TYR A 189 -44.66 -10.90 -1.49
CA TYR A 189 -45.13 -10.60 -2.85
C TYR A 189 -43.95 -10.66 -3.81
N PHE A 190 -44.18 -11.26 -4.97
CA PHE A 190 -43.35 -11.04 -6.14
C PHE A 190 -43.61 -9.62 -6.70
N MET A 191 -42.57 -8.94 -7.18
CA MET A 191 -42.68 -7.58 -7.72
C MET A 191 -43.79 -7.39 -8.77
N GLY A 192 -44.03 -8.39 -9.63
CA GLY A 192 -45.13 -8.37 -10.60
C GLY A 192 -46.51 -8.38 -9.96
N GLU A 193 -46.71 -9.17 -8.91
CA GLU A 193 -47.97 -9.25 -8.18
C GLU A 193 -48.35 -7.91 -7.54
N ILE A 194 -47.35 -7.16 -7.05
CA ILE A 194 -47.58 -5.82 -6.47
C ILE A 194 -48.13 -4.87 -7.55
N SER A 195 -47.60 -4.96 -8.77
CA SER A 195 -48.05 -4.12 -9.88
C SER A 195 -49.51 -4.42 -10.23
N GLU A 196 -49.89 -5.71 -10.24
CA GLU A 196 -51.25 -6.15 -10.56
C GLU A 196 -52.26 -5.81 -9.44
N PHE A 197 -51.95 -6.12 -8.18
CA PHE A 197 -52.88 -5.91 -7.06
C PHE A 197 -53.09 -4.43 -6.72
N TYR A 198 -52.07 -3.60 -6.91
CA TYR A 198 -52.15 -2.17 -6.56
C TYR A 198 -52.35 -1.27 -7.78
N LYS A 199 -52.34 -1.81 -9.00
CA LYS A 199 -52.44 -1.05 -10.27
C LYS A 199 -51.40 0.08 -10.37
N ILE A 200 -50.20 -0.17 -9.87
CA ILE A 200 -49.08 0.79 -9.88
C ILE A 200 -47.99 0.26 -10.82
N SER A 201 -47.33 1.15 -11.56
CA SER A 201 -46.22 0.76 -12.43
C SER A 201 -45.04 0.18 -11.63
N LEU A 202 -44.41 -0.86 -12.16
CA LEU A 202 -43.24 -1.51 -11.53
C LEU A 202 -42.14 -0.51 -11.15
N ARG A 203 -41.89 0.48 -12.01
CA ARG A 203 -40.89 1.53 -11.76
C ARG A 203 -41.23 2.40 -10.55
N SER A 204 -42.51 2.67 -10.32
CA SER A 204 -42.93 3.41 -9.12
C SER A 204 -42.78 2.57 -7.86
N VAL A 205 -43.12 1.28 -7.94
CA VAL A 205 -42.91 0.33 -6.83
C VAL A 205 -41.42 0.28 -6.45
N GLU A 206 -40.52 0.11 -7.42
CA GLU A 206 -39.07 0.11 -7.18
C GLU A 206 -38.57 1.40 -6.54
N ARG A 207 -39.06 2.56 -7.02
CA ARG A 207 -38.72 3.87 -6.47
C ARG A 207 -39.16 3.98 -5.01
N HIS A 208 -40.40 3.61 -4.69
CA HIS A 208 -40.92 3.70 -3.33
C HIS A 208 -40.18 2.77 -2.36
N LEU A 209 -39.83 1.55 -2.80
CA LEU A 209 -39.02 0.62 -2.01
C LEU A 209 -37.62 1.18 -1.70
N LYS A 210 -37.00 1.83 -2.70
CA LYS A 210 -35.68 2.47 -2.52
C LYS A 210 -35.75 3.67 -1.56
N LEU A 211 -36.78 4.50 -1.67
CA LEU A 211 -36.95 5.69 -0.82
C LEU A 211 -37.20 5.33 0.65
N LYS A 212 -37.99 4.27 0.93
CA LYS A 212 -38.29 3.83 2.29
C LYS A 212 -37.31 2.81 2.86
N GLY A 213 -36.28 2.41 2.10
CA GLY A 213 -35.25 1.47 2.56
C GLY A 213 -35.77 0.06 2.88
N ILE A 214 -36.78 -0.43 2.14
CA ILE A 214 -37.36 -1.75 2.39
C ILE A 214 -36.45 -2.86 1.83
N GLU A 215 -36.20 -3.88 2.65
CA GLU A 215 -35.39 -5.03 2.25
C GLU A 215 -36.06 -5.82 1.10
N LYS A 216 -35.26 -6.16 0.09
CA LYS A 216 -35.68 -7.00 -1.04
C LYS A 216 -34.87 -8.28 -1.07
N ILE A 217 -35.55 -9.40 -1.30
CA ILE A 217 -34.91 -10.71 -1.44
C ILE A 217 -34.91 -11.08 -2.91
N LYS A 218 -33.73 -11.39 -3.47
CA LYS A 218 -33.62 -11.93 -4.83
C LYS A 218 -33.51 -13.44 -4.76
N LYS A 219 -34.43 -14.15 -5.42
CA LYS A 219 -34.39 -15.61 -5.59
C LYS A 219 -34.43 -15.88 -7.10
N GLY A 220 -33.28 -16.19 -7.68
CA GLY A 220 -33.11 -16.31 -9.13
C GLY A 220 -33.41 -15.01 -9.87
N ARG A 221 -34.28 -15.08 -10.89
CA ARG A 221 -34.72 -13.92 -11.70
C ARG A 221 -35.74 -13.03 -10.98
N PHE A 222 -36.39 -13.54 -9.95
CA PHE A 222 -37.49 -12.86 -9.28
C PHE A 222 -37.03 -12.11 -8.03
N THR A 223 -37.68 -10.96 -7.79
CA THR A 223 -37.46 -10.13 -6.60
C THR A 223 -38.72 -10.16 -5.74
N TYR A 224 -38.53 -10.40 -4.45
CA TYR A 224 -39.58 -10.59 -3.46
C TYR A 224 -39.49 -9.53 -2.37
N VAL A 225 -40.66 -9.11 -1.87
CA VAL A 225 -40.81 -8.11 -0.80
C VAL A 225 -41.85 -8.60 0.21
N LEU A 226 -41.69 -8.29 1.50
CA LEU A 226 -42.67 -8.68 2.53
C LEU A 226 -44.05 -8.09 2.25
N LYS A 227 -45.10 -8.90 2.35
CA LYS A 227 -46.49 -8.44 2.22
C LYS A 227 -46.84 -7.36 3.25
N SER A 228 -46.29 -7.45 4.46
CA SER A 228 -46.52 -6.47 5.53
C SER A 228 -46.03 -5.08 5.16
N ASP A 229 -44.87 -4.98 4.51
CA ASP A 229 -44.25 -3.69 4.19
C ASP A 229 -44.95 -3.04 3.00
N ILE A 230 -45.37 -3.83 2.02
CA ILE A 230 -46.21 -3.36 0.91
C ILE A 230 -47.58 -2.89 1.42
N ARG A 231 -48.19 -3.60 2.36
CA ARG A 231 -49.45 -3.18 2.99
C ARG A 231 -49.29 -1.87 3.77
N LYS A 232 -48.15 -1.63 4.43
CA LYS A 232 -47.83 -0.33 5.06
C LYS A 232 -47.62 0.80 4.04
N LEU A 233 -47.20 0.49 2.81
CA LEU A 233 -47.00 1.49 1.76
C LEU A 233 -48.30 1.91 1.07
N TYR A 234 -49.13 0.94 0.69
CA TYR A 234 -50.26 1.17 -0.23
C TYR A 234 -51.62 0.78 0.36
N GLY A 235 -51.67 0.24 1.58
CA GLY A 235 -52.92 -0.20 2.21
C GLY A 235 -53.39 -1.58 1.74
N ALA A 236 -54.71 -1.80 1.79
CA ALA A 236 -55.30 -3.07 1.38
C ALA A 236 -55.15 -3.28 -0.14
N PRO A 237 -54.80 -4.50 -0.60
CA PRO A 237 -54.72 -4.79 -2.03
C PRO A 237 -56.11 -4.69 -2.67
N ASN A 238 -56.18 -4.19 -3.91
CA ASN A 238 -57.43 -4.29 -4.67
C ASN A 238 -57.67 -5.77 -4.97
N LYS A 239 -58.84 -6.31 -4.59
CA LYS A 239 -59.21 -7.68 -4.94
C LYS A 239 -59.16 -7.80 -6.47
N ARG A 240 -58.57 -8.87 -6.98
CA ARG A 240 -58.69 -9.23 -8.40
C ARG A 240 -60.19 -9.38 -8.68
N SER A 241 -60.72 -8.46 -9.47
CA SER A 241 -62.00 -8.61 -10.19
C SER A 241 -61.85 -9.67 -11.26
#